data_AF-A0A1Q6Q315-F1
#
_entry.id   AF-A0A1Q6Q315-F1
#
_cell.length_a   1.000
_cell.length_b   1.000
_cell.length_c   1.000
_cell.angle_alpha   90.00
_cell.angle_beta   90.00
_cell.angle_gamma   90.00
#
_symmetry.space_group_name_H-M   'P 1'
#
loop_
_entity.id
_entity.type
_entity.pdbx_description
1 polymer ?
#
loop_
_entity_poly.entity_id
_entity_poly.type
_entity_poly.pdbx_seq_one_letter_code
_entity_poly.pdbx_strand_id
1 'polypeptide(L)'
;MNFWNNFAARHPAAAKWVREGGLFVIVSNLITVFKYLLLQFLPKAFSSLPVVDFGWPGMDVTLFGETFKWNILGYDAAHGGLPYFCAYMAAMILGECINFPIQRNLVFRSKGNLAKQIGWYILAFCVITCIVNSINCVWVAVAGLLVPDFIYNIGTTILNGGISMVIFFFVNKVIFPEGEAKQV
;
A
#
# COMPACT_ATOMS: atom_id res chain seq x y z
N MET A 1 15.57 -28.27 -9.68
CA MET A 1 16.35 -27.88 -8.48
C MET A 1 17.80 -27.44 -8.79
N ASN A 2 18.47 -27.94 -9.84
CA ASN A 2 19.86 -27.55 -10.15
C ASN A 2 20.06 -26.15 -10.75
N PHE A 3 19.07 -25.61 -11.48
CA PHE A 3 19.20 -24.29 -12.12
C PHE A 3 19.30 -23.14 -11.10
N TRP A 4 18.47 -23.18 -10.04
CA TRP A 4 18.49 -22.17 -8.98
C TRP A 4 19.77 -22.21 -8.14
N ASN A 5 20.26 -23.42 -7.80
CA ASN A 5 21.50 -23.57 -7.04
C ASN A 5 22.73 -23.08 -7.84
N ASN A 6 22.78 -23.36 -9.15
CA ASN A 6 23.85 -22.86 -10.02
C ASN A 6 23.74 -21.35 -10.27
N PHE A 7 22.53 -20.80 -10.39
CA PHE A 7 22.31 -19.36 -10.53
C PHE A 7 22.66 -18.60 -9.24
N ALA A 8 22.25 -19.10 -8.07
CA ALA A 8 22.58 -18.51 -6.77
C ALA A 8 24.09 -18.56 -6.47
N ALA A 9 24.78 -19.62 -6.90
CA ALA A 9 26.24 -19.71 -6.78
C ALA A 9 26.97 -18.71 -7.70
N ARG A 10 26.46 -18.49 -8.92
CA ARG A 10 27.07 -17.56 -9.90
C ARG A 10 26.71 -16.09 -9.68
N HIS A 11 25.50 -15.81 -9.20
CA HIS A 11 24.99 -14.46 -8.96
C HIS A 11 24.28 -14.36 -7.60
N PRO A 12 25.03 -14.43 -6.48
CA PRO A 12 24.46 -14.44 -5.13
C PRO A 12 23.62 -13.18 -4.82
N ALA A 13 24.05 -12.02 -5.30
CA ALA A 13 23.31 -10.77 -5.14
C ALA A 13 21.98 -10.76 -5.91
N ALA A 14 21.96 -11.28 -7.14
CA ALA A 14 20.74 -11.34 -7.96
C ALA A 14 19.75 -12.39 -7.43
N ALA A 15 20.24 -13.57 -7.02
CA ALA A 15 19.40 -14.60 -6.41
C ALA A 15 18.78 -14.11 -5.09
N LYS A 16 19.53 -13.35 -4.30
CA LYS A 16 19.03 -12.68 -3.09
C LYS A 16 17.95 -11.65 -3.43
N TRP A 17 18.17 -10.80 -4.43
CA TRP A 17 17.19 -9.80 -4.86
C TRP A 17 15.89 -10.45 -5.34
N VAL A 18 15.99 -11.53 -6.13
CA VAL A 18 14.83 -12.31 -6.59
C VAL A 18 14.09 -12.97 -5.41
N ARG A 19 14.81 -13.45 -4.39
CA ARG A 19 14.19 -13.99 -3.16
C ARG A 19 13.43 -12.89 -2.39
N GLU A 20 14.09 -11.77 -2.12
CA GLU A 20 13.48 -10.63 -1.41
C GLU A 20 12.26 -10.12 -2.16
N GLY A 21 12.37 -9.88 -3.46
CA GLY A 21 11.27 -9.43 -4.31
C GLY A 21 10.13 -10.44 -4.39
N GLY A 22 10.45 -11.73 -4.59
CA GLY A 22 9.45 -12.79 -4.65
C GLY A 22 8.70 -12.97 -3.32
N LEU A 23 9.41 -13.01 -2.20
CA LEU A 23 8.79 -13.07 -0.87
C LEU A 23 7.99 -11.82 -0.56
N PHE A 24 8.50 -10.64 -0.91
CA PHE A 24 7.77 -9.39 -0.77
C PHE A 24 6.46 -9.43 -1.55
N VAL A 25 6.49 -9.96 -2.78
CA VAL A 25 5.30 -10.09 -3.62
C VAL A 25 4.25 -11.00 -3.00
N ILE A 26 4.67 -12.17 -2.51
CA ILE A 26 3.78 -13.12 -1.87
C ILE A 26 3.19 -12.52 -0.59
N VAL A 27 4.04 -11.97 0.29
CA VAL A 27 3.62 -11.38 1.56
C VAL A 27 2.68 -10.19 1.34
N SER A 28 3.02 -9.29 0.41
CA SER A 28 2.19 -8.12 0.09
C SER A 28 0.80 -8.55 -0.38
N ASN A 29 0.70 -9.54 -1.28
CA ASN A 29 -0.61 -10.06 -1.71
C ASN A 29 -1.39 -10.74 -0.58
N LEU A 30 -0.71 -11.50 0.29
CA LEU A 30 -1.36 -12.11 1.46
C LEU A 30 -1.94 -11.06 2.41
N ILE A 31 -1.19 -9.99 2.68
CA ILE A 31 -1.66 -8.87 3.50
C ILE A 31 -2.81 -8.13 2.80
N THR A 32 -2.76 -7.95 1.49
CA THR A 32 -3.86 -7.36 0.71
C THR A 32 -5.14 -8.20 0.83
N VAL A 33 -5.05 -9.52 0.69
CA VAL A 33 -6.19 -10.42 0.89
C VAL A 33 -6.69 -10.34 2.33
N PHE A 34 -5.80 -10.30 3.32
CA PHE A 34 -6.19 -10.13 4.72
C PHE A 34 -6.94 -8.81 4.96
N LYS A 35 -6.45 -7.68 4.45
CA LYS A 35 -7.13 -6.38 4.53
C LYS A 35 -8.49 -6.41 3.85
N TYR A 36 -8.59 -7.04 2.68
CA TYR A 36 -9.85 -7.22 1.98
C TYR A 36 -10.86 -8.03 2.80
N LEU A 37 -10.42 -9.13 3.43
CA LEU A 37 -11.26 -9.90 4.34
C LEU A 37 -11.71 -9.07 5.54
N LEU A 38 -10.83 -8.28 6.14
CA LEU A 38 -11.21 -7.36 7.21
C LEU A 38 -12.30 -6.38 6.75
N LEU A 39 -12.15 -5.78 5.57
CA LEU A 39 -13.13 -4.85 5.01
C LEU A 39 -14.50 -5.47 4.72
N GLN A 40 -14.61 -6.80 4.61
CA GLN A 40 -15.91 -7.47 4.47
C GLN A 40 -16.73 -7.46 5.78
N PHE A 41 -16.06 -7.36 6.94
CA PHE A 41 -16.69 -7.48 8.26
C PHE A 41 -16.59 -6.19 9.09
N LEU A 42 -15.46 -5.49 9.03
CA LEU A 42 -15.19 -4.30 9.85
C LEU A 42 -16.21 -3.17 9.67
N PRO A 43 -16.73 -2.86 8.46
CA PRO A 43 -17.75 -1.83 8.31
C PRO A 43 -18.98 -2.07 9.18
N LYS A 44 -19.32 -3.34 9.46
CA LYS A 44 -20.44 -3.68 10.37
C LYS A 44 -20.15 -3.29 11.82
N ALA A 45 -18.89 -3.27 12.24
CA ALA A 45 -18.51 -2.79 13.57
C ALA A 45 -18.65 -1.27 13.71
N PHE A 46 -18.63 -0.54 12.59
CA PHE A 46 -18.77 0.92 12.54
C PHE A 46 -20.17 1.37 12.06
N SER A 47 -21.14 0.47 11.96
CA SER A 47 -22.49 0.80 11.46
C SER A 47 -23.28 1.75 12.36
N SER A 48 -22.80 2.00 13.57
CA SER A 48 -23.36 3.00 14.49
C SER A 48 -22.95 4.44 14.14
N LEU A 49 -21.94 4.62 13.27
CA LEU A 49 -21.52 5.93 12.80
C LEU A 49 -22.45 6.43 11.68
N PRO A 50 -22.67 7.76 11.58
CA PRO A 50 -23.49 8.33 10.53
C PRO A 50 -22.83 8.14 9.16
N VAL A 51 -23.58 7.67 8.16
CA VAL A 51 -23.13 7.54 6.78
C VAL A 51 -23.15 8.93 6.12
N VAL A 52 -22.07 9.68 6.34
CA VAL A 52 -21.88 11.02 5.77
C VAL A 52 -20.62 11.05 4.93
N ASP A 53 -20.60 11.98 3.98
CA ASP A 53 -19.41 12.27 3.18
C ASP A 53 -18.27 12.67 4.11
N PHE A 54 -17.17 11.93 4.02
CA PHE A 54 -15.94 12.28 4.69
C PHE A 54 -14.83 12.37 3.65
N GLY A 55 -14.20 13.52 3.55
CA GLY A 55 -13.13 13.77 2.59
C GLY A 55 -12.15 14.79 3.15
N TRP A 56 -10.87 14.44 3.13
CA TRP A 56 -9.77 15.34 3.50
C TRP A 56 -8.71 15.32 2.41
N PRO A 57 -8.23 16.48 1.94
CA PRO A 57 -8.55 17.83 2.40
C PRO A 57 -9.88 18.40 1.85
N GLY A 58 -10.55 17.74 0.90
CA GLY A 58 -11.85 18.21 0.39
C GLY A 58 -11.76 19.44 -0.50
N MET A 59 -10.63 19.64 -1.18
CA MET A 59 -10.40 20.81 -2.03
C MET A 59 -10.94 20.58 -3.44
N ASP A 60 -11.61 21.59 -3.99
CA ASP A 60 -12.04 21.53 -5.39
C ASP A 60 -10.83 21.75 -6.31
N VAL A 61 -10.57 20.80 -7.18
CA VAL A 61 -9.49 20.84 -8.17
C VAL A 61 -10.10 20.73 -9.55
N THR A 62 -9.68 21.62 -10.45
CA THR A 62 -10.09 21.57 -11.85
C THR A 62 -8.94 21.08 -12.71
N LEU A 63 -9.09 19.94 -13.35
CA LEU A 63 -8.12 19.36 -14.28
C LEU A 63 -8.83 18.94 -15.56
N PHE A 64 -8.22 19.24 -16.71
CA PHE A 64 -8.77 18.89 -18.03
C PHE A 64 -10.21 19.41 -18.28
N GLY A 65 -10.60 20.52 -17.65
CA GLY A 65 -11.94 21.11 -17.77
C GLY A 65 -12.97 20.57 -16.79
N GLU A 66 -12.59 19.60 -15.94
CA GLU A 66 -13.47 18.93 -14.99
C GLU A 66 -13.11 19.30 -13.56
N THR A 67 -14.11 19.71 -12.79
CA THR A 67 -13.95 20.07 -11.37
C THR A 67 -14.38 18.90 -10.49
N PHE A 68 -13.46 18.40 -9.68
CA PHE A 68 -13.73 17.32 -8.74
C PHE A 68 -13.16 17.65 -7.36
N LYS A 69 -13.70 16.99 -6.33
CA LYS A 69 -13.19 17.10 -4.97
C LYS A 69 -11.96 16.24 -4.82
N TRP A 70 -10.80 16.88 -4.68
CA TRP A 70 -9.56 16.21 -4.35
C TRP A 70 -9.53 15.81 -2.86
N ASN A 71 -9.68 14.51 -2.66
CA ASN A 71 -9.62 13.86 -1.35
C ASN A 71 -8.45 12.89 -1.34
N ILE A 72 -7.50 13.11 -0.43
CA ILE A 72 -6.41 12.18 -0.14
C ILE A 72 -6.92 11.05 0.76
N LEU A 73 -7.82 11.37 1.67
CA LEU A 73 -8.42 10.42 2.62
C LEU A 73 -9.92 10.62 2.64
N GLY A 74 -10.65 9.51 2.73
CA GLY A 74 -12.08 9.52 2.94
C GLY A 74 -12.87 8.87 1.82
N TYR A 75 -14.16 8.76 2.06
CA TYR A 75 -15.15 8.11 1.20
C TYR A 75 -16.44 8.94 1.25
N ASP A 76 -17.09 9.08 0.10
CA ASP A 76 -18.45 9.63 0.06
C ASP A 76 -19.47 8.62 0.62
N ALA A 77 -20.67 9.10 0.91
CA ALA A 77 -21.76 8.30 1.45
C ALA A 77 -22.18 7.15 0.53
N ALA A 78 -22.07 7.31 -0.80
CA ALA A 78 -22.40 6.24 -1.74
C ALA A 78 -21.41 5.06 -1.67
N HIS A 79 -20.16 5.32 -1.30
CA HIS A 79 -19.13 4.32 -1.05
C HIS A 79 -18.98 3.93 0.43
N GLY A 80 -19.97 4.26 1.27
CA GLY A 80 -20.04 3.85 2.68
C GLY A 80 -19.55 4.87 3.70
N GLY A 81 -19.14 6.06 3.25
CA GLY A 81 -18.91 7.24 4.07
C GLY A 81 -17.94 7.07 5.23
N LEU A 82 -18.16 7.84 6.30
CA LEU A 82 -17.39 7.77 7.54
C LEU A 82 -17.25 6.34 8.13
N PRO A 83 -18.29 5.49 8.20
CA PRO A 83 -18.16 4.11 8.66
C PRO A 83 -17.13 3.29 7.88
N TYR A 84 -17.17 3.38 6.55
CA TYR A 84 -16.23 2.67 5.68
C TYR A 84 -14.81 3.25 5.80
N PHE A 85 -14.67 4.56 5.94
CA PHE A 85 -13.38 5.19 6.23
C PHE A 85 -12.76 4.66 7.53
N CYS A 86 -13.54 4.59 8.62
CA CYS A 86 -13.06 4.05 9.90
C CYS A 86 -12.67 2.57 9.78
N ALA A 87 -13.48 1.77 9.09
CA ALA A 87 -13.16 0.37 8.80
C ALA A 87 -11.87 0.23 8.00
N TYR A 88 -11.67 1.06 6.98
CA TYR A 88 -10.49 1.10 6.14
C TYR A 88 -9.24 1.48 6.94
N MET A 89 -9.31 2.51 7.78
CA MET A 89 -8.20 2.90 8.66
C MET A 89 -7.84 1.76 9.63
N ALA A 90 -8.82 1.13 10.25
CA ALA A 90 -8.60 -0.01 11.14
C ALA A 90 -7.97 -1.21 10.39
N ALA A 91 -8.48 -1.55 9.20
CA ALA A 91 -7.94 -2.63 8.37
C ALA A 91 -6.49 -2.34 7.94
N MET A 92 -6.19 -1.08 7.60
CA MET A 92 -4.85 -0.63 7.25
C MET A 92 -3.88 -0.79 8.42
N ILE A 93 -4.23 -0.29 9.60
CA ILE A 93 -3.40 -0.41 10.81
C ILE A 93 -3.13 -1.88 11.16
N LEU A 94 -4.18 -2.71 11.20
CA LEU A 94 -4.06 -4.14 11.49
C LEU A 94 -3.18 -4.86 10.46
N GLY A 95 -3.38 -4.56 9.19
CA GLY A 95 -2.56 -5.11 8.12
C GLY A 95 -1.10 -4.74 8.27
N GLU A 96 -0.78 -3.47 8.58
CA GLU A 96 0.61 -3.03 8.77
C GLU A 96 1.27 -3.61 10.02
N CYS A 97 0.52 -3.81 11.11
CA CYS A 97 1.00 -4.48 12.31
C CYS A 97 1.45 -5.93 12.05
N ILE A 98 0.84 -6.61 11.07
CA ILE A 98 1.23 -7.97 10.64
C ILE A 98 2.32 -7.90 9.57
N ASN A 99 2.23 -6.93 8.67
CA ASN A 99 3.15 -6.76 7.55
C ASN A 99 4.57 -6.46 8.04
N PHE A 100 4.71 -5.55 9.02
CA PHE A 100 6.00 -5.13 9.58
C PHE A 100 6.87 -6.31 10.08
N PRO A 101 6.41 -7.17 11.01
CA PRO A 101 7.22 -8.28 11.52
C PRO A 101 7.56 -9.31 10.44
N ILE A 102 6.64 -9.59 9.51
CA ILE A 102 6.89 -10.53 8.41
C ILE A 102 7.94 -9.96 7.45
N GLN A 103 7.81 -8.69 7.06
CA GLN A 103 8.79 -8.05 6.18
C GLN A 103 10.17 -7.99 6.84
N ARG A 104 10.22 -7.55 8.10
CA ARG A 104 11.48 -7.45 8.85
C ARG A 104 12.16 -8.80 9.01
N ASN A 105 11.44 -9.84 9.43
CA ASN A 105 12.06 -11.10 9.85
C ASN A 105 12.15 -12.14 8.73
N LEU A 106 11.20 -12.17 7.80
CA LEU A 106 11.09 -13.20 6.77
C LEU A 106 11.60 -12.71 5.40
N VAL A 107 11.14 -11.53 4.97
CA VAL A 107 11.46 -10.99 3.62
C VAL A 107 12.88 -10.42 3.59
N PHE A 108 13.17 -9.45 4.45
CA PHE A 108 14.42 -8.69 4.46
C PHE A 108 15.40 -9.09 5.58
N ARG A 109 15.00 -10.01 6.47
CA ARG A 109 15.78 -10.53 7.63
C ARG A 109 16.66 -9.49 8.34
N SER A 110 16.12 -8.29 8.53
CA SER A 110 16.88 -7.16 9.06
C SER A 110 17.10 -7.26 10.56
N LYS A 111 18.33 -6.94 10.98
CA LYS A 111 18.74 -6.87 12.40
C LYS A 111 18.93 -5.43 12.90
N GLY A 112 18.40 -4.44 12.17
CA GLY A 112 18.50 -3.03 12.53
C GLY A 112 17.72 -2.64 13.79
N ASN A 113 17.89 -1.38 14.21
CA ASN A 113 17.21 -0.80 15.37
C ASN A 113 15.69 -0.78 15.17
N LEU A 114 14.97 -1.49 16.03
CA LEU A 114 13.52 -1.65 15.94
C LEU A 114 12.75 -0.32 15.94
N ALA A 115 13.09 0.61 16.84
CA ALA A 115 12.36 1.88 16.97
C ALA A 115 12.53 2.76 15.73
N LYS A 116 13.76 2.84 15.19
CA LYS A 116 14.02 3.56 13.94
C LYS A 116 13.27 2.92 12.77
N GLN A 117 13.24 1.60 12.70
CA GLN A 117 12.54 0.87 11.64
C GLN A 117 11.03 1.11 11.68
N ILE A 118 10.42 1.02 12.87
CA ILE A 118 8.99 1.32 13.04
C ILE A 118 8.69 2.76 12.63
N GLY A 119 9.49 3.73 13.09
CA GLY A 119 9.29 5.15 12.77
C GLY A 119 9.33 5.42 11.26
N TRP A 120 10.38 4.93 10.57
CA TRP A 120 10.48 5.08 9.12
C TRP A 120 9.41 4.32 8.35
N TYR A 121 8.99 3.15 8.85
CA TYR A 121 7.93 2.37 8.24
C TYR A 121 6.58 3.08 8.30
N ILE A 122 6.21 3.62 9.46
CA ILE A 122 4.99 4.41 9.61
C ILE A 122 5.03 5.65 8.72
N LEU A 123 6.16 6.36 8.71
CA LEU A 123 6.32 7.55 7.87
C LEU A 123 6.18 7.21 6.37
N ALA A 124 6.88 6.18 5.91
CA ALA A 124 6.78 5.70 4.55
C ALA A 124 5.34 5.30 4.19
N PHE A 125 4.68 4.56 5.07
CA PHE A 125 3.29 4.15 4.89
C PHE A 125 2.36 5.35 4.72
N CYS A 126 2.46 6.36 5.60
CA CYS A 126 1.64 7.56 5.50
C CYS A 126 1.90 8.34 4.21
N VAL A 127 3.17 8.59 3.88
CA VAL A 127 3.57 9.37 2.69
C VAL A 127 3.13 8.67 1.41
N ILE A 128 3.42 7.37 1.27
CA ILE A 128 3.06 6.59 0.09
C ILE A 128 1.54 6.53 -0.05
N THR A 129 0.81 6.28 1.04
CA THR A 129 -0.66 6.25 1.01
C THR A 129 -1.24 7.59 0.54
N CYS A 130 -0.73 8.71 1.06
CA CYS A 130 -1.20 10.03 0.63
C CYS A 130 -0.93 10.28 -0.86
N ILE A 131 0.26 9.91 -1.35
CA ILE A 131 0.62 10.07 -2.77
C ILE A 131 -0.27 9.19 -3.65
N VAL A 132 -0.39 7.90 -3.33
CA VAL A 132 -1.16 6.95 -4.13
C VAL A 132 -2.64 7.33 -4.14
N ASN A 133 -3.23 7.67 -3.01
CA ASN A 133 -4.63 8.09 -2.95
C ASN A 133 -4.87 9.40 -3.70
N SER A 134 -3.94 10.36 -3.60
CA SER A 134 -4.00 11.60 -4.37
C SER A 134 -4.03 11.33 -5.87
N ILE A 135 -3.11 10.49 -6.36
CA ILE A 135 -3.06 10.12 -7.77
C ILE A 135 -4.30 9.33 -8.17
N ASN A 136 -4.79 8.43 -7.31
CA ASN A 136 -6.02 7.67 -7.55
C ASN A 136 -7.22 8.60 -7.69
N CYS A 137 -7.34 9.63 -6.84
CA CYS A 137 -8.42 10.61 -6.92
C CYS A 137 -8.42 11.33 -8.27
N VAL A 138 -7.24 11.78 -8.73
CA VAL A 138 -7.09 12.40 -10.07
C VAL A 138 -7.42 11.40 -11.17
N TRP A 139 -6.96 10.16 -11.05
CA TRP A 139 -7.23 9.09 -12.02
C TRP A 139 -8.74 8.81 -12.12
N VAL A 140 -9.43 8.64 -11.00
CA VAL A 140 -10.88 8.40 -10.95
C VAL A 140 -11.64 9.53 -11.62
N ALA A 141 -11.27 10.78 -11.33
CA ALA A 141 -11.95 11.95 -11.88
C ALA A 141 -11.71 12.14 -13.38
N VAL A 142 -10.50 11.90 -13.87
CA VAL A 142 -10.11 12.23 -15.25
C VAL A 142 -10.21 11.03 -16.17
N ALA A 143 -9.73 9.86 -15.76
CA ALA A 143 -9.66 8.69 -16.63
C ALA A 143 -11.04 8.13 -16.96
N GLY A 144 -12.02 8.24 -16.04
CA GLY A 144 -13.40 7.82 -16.31
C GLY A 144 -14.08 8.56 -17.47
N LEU A 145 -13.53 9.72 -17.87
CA LEU A 145 -14.05 10.53 -18.98
C LEU A 145 -13.30 10.32 -20.29
N LEU A 146 -12.05 9.85 -20.22
CA LEU A 146 -11.13 9.80 -21.36
C LEU A 146 -10.88 8.39 -21.89
N VAL A 147 -11.04 7.36 -21.06
CA VAL A 147 -10.73 5.98 -21.46
C VAL A 147 -11.91 5.02 -21.21
N PRO A 148 -12.07 3.97 -22.03
CA PRO A 148 -13.05 2.92 -21.80
C PRO A 148 -12.89 2.22 -20.44
N ASP A 149 -14.00 1.75 -19.87
CA ASP A 149 -14.06 1.10 -18.55
C ASP A 149 -13.03 -0.01 -18.33
N PHE A 150 -12.73 -0.80 -19.36
CA PHE A 150 -11.71 -1.85 -19.27
C PHE A 150 -10.29 -1.29 -19.02
N ILE A 151 -9.91 -0.21 -19.73
CA ILE A 151 -8.62 0.45 -19.55
C ILE A 151 -8.58 1.18 -18.21
N TYR A 152 -9.69 1.83 -17.84
CA TYR A 152 -9.86 2.45 -16.54
C TYR A 152 -9.60 1.47 -15.39
N ASN A 153 -10.23 0.30 -15.42
CA ASN A 153 -10.12 -0.73 -14.36
C ASN A 153 -8.71 -1.35 -14.27
N ILE A 154 -8.08 -1.60 -15.42
CA ILE A 154 -6.67 -2.05 -15.45
C ILE A 154 -5.76 -0.99 -14.86
N GLY A 155 -5.91 0.27 -15.29
CA GLY A 155 -5.11 1.39 -14.79
C GLY A 155 -5.24 1.55 -13.28
N THR A 156 -6.47 1.51 -12.76
CA THR A 156 -6.75 1.58 -11.31
C THR A 156 -6.05 0.44 -10.55
N THR A 157 -6.07 -0.78 -11.09
CA THR A 157 -5.44 -1.95 -10.46
C THR A 157 -3.91 -1.82 -10.44
N ILE A 158 -3.32 -1.39 -11.56
CA ILE A 158 -1.86 -1.17 -11.66
C ILE A 158 -1.44 -0.02 -10.73
N LEU A 159 -2.22 1.06 -10.66
CA LEU A 159 -1.90 2.23 -9.87
C LEU A 159 -1.97 1.96 -8.36
N ASN A 160 -3.08 1.38 -7.90
CA ASN A 160 -3.28 1.12 -6.47
C ASN A 160 -2.47 -0.08 -5.99
N GLY A 161 -2.36 -1.14 -6.80
CA GLY A 161 -1.67 -2.37 -6.44
C GLY A 161 -0.20 -2.36 -6.88
N GLY A 162 0.03 -2.29 -8.19
CA GLY A 162 1.36 -2.48 -8.79
C GLY A 162 2.36 -1.39 -8.42
N ILE A 163 2.02 -0.12 -8.60
CA ILE A 163 2.93 1.00 -8.34
C ILE A 163 3.24 1.08 -6.84
N SER A 164 2.21 1.03 -5.99
CA SER A 164 2.38 1.02 -4.53
C SER A 164 3.34 -0.08 -4.09
N MET A 165 3.16 -1.28 -4.61
CA MET A 165 3.99 -2.44 -4.29
C MET A 165 5.45 -2.24 -4.66
N VAL A 166 5.74 -1.72 -5.85
CA VAL A 166 7.12 -1.44 -6.28
C VAL A 166 7.76 -0.38 -5.38
N ILE A 167 7.04 0.69 -5.07
CA ILE A 167 7.52 1.75 -4.18
C ILE A 167 7.81 1.18 -2.78
N PHE A 168 6.87 0.45 -2.20
CA PHE A 168 7.04 -0.17 -0.89
C PHE A 168 8.21 -1.15 -0.87
N PHE A 169 8.46 -1.92 -1.93
CA PHE A 169 9.62 -2.81 -1.99
C PHE A 169 10.94 -2.05 -1.82
N PHE A 170 11.14 -0.97 -2.59
CA PHE A 170 12.38 -0.19 -2.50
C PHE A 170 12.50 0.56 -1.18
N VAL A 171 11.43 1.16 -0.70
CA VAL A 171 11.43 1.88 0.57
C VAL A 171 11.67 0.92 1.74
N ASN A 172 11.00 -0.23 1.77
CA ASN A 172 11.19 -1.22 2.82
C ASN A 172 12.57 -1.85 2.78
N LYS A 173 13.19 -1.98 1.60
CA LYS A 173 14.60 -2.37 1.48
C LYS A 173 15.55 -1.38 2.14
N VAL A 174 15.26 -0.07 2.08
CA VAL A 174 16.03 0.98 2.78
C VAL A 174 15.77 0.92 4.30
N ILE A 175 14.51 0.71 4.70
CA ILE A 175 14.11 0.65 6.12
C ILE A 175 14.67 -0.60 6.81
N PHE A 176 14.73 -1.73 6.09
CA PHE A 176 15.17 -3.02 6.59
C PHE A 176 16.52 -3.42 5.97
N PRO A 177 17.64 -2.74 6.30
CA PRO A 177 18.95 -3.14 5.80
C PRO A 177 19.31 -4.53 6.34
N GLU A 178 19.71 -5.43 5.46
CA GLU A 178 20.14 -6.79 5.79
C GLU A 178 21.67 -6.80 5.97
N GLY A 179 22.12 -6.47 7.18
CA GLY A 179 23.53 -6.40 7.61
C GLY A 179 23.64 -5.66 8.96
N GLU A 180 24.67 -5.93 9.77
CA GLU A 180 24.93 -5.13 10.97
C GLU A 180 24.92 -3.66 10.59
N ALA A 181 24.16 -2.86 11.33
CA ALA A 181 24.18 -1.42 11.17
C ALA A 181 25.64 -1.00 11.24
N LYS A 182 26.22 -0.48 10.14
CA LYS A 182 27.41 0.34 10.28
C LYS A 182 26.99 1.45 11.22
N GLN A 183 27.46 1.36 12.46
CA GLN A 183 27.37 2.42 13.43
C GLN A 183 28.05 3.61 12.76
N VAL A 184 27.25 4.58 12.34
CA VAL A 184 27.73 5.93 12.04
C VAL A 184 27.52 6.72 13.31
#